data_AF-A0A9X2HJE3-F1
#
_entry.id   AF-A0A9X2HJE3-F1
#
_cell.length_a   1.000
_cell.length_b   1.000
_cell.length_c   1.000
_cell.angle_alpha   90.00
_cell.angle_beta   90.00
_cell.angle_gamma   90.00
#
_symmetry.space_group_name_H-M   'P 1'
#
loop_
_entity.id
_entity.type
_entity.pdbx_description
1 polymer ?
#
loop_
_entity_poly.entity_id
_entity_poly.type
_entity_poly.pdbx_seq_one_letter_code
_entity_poly.pdbx_strand_id
1 'polypeptide(L)' 'MTGSRAARLASGVLGADKYARYLDYHHRSGCPGEPLSERDYWRELSAHQESHPQGRCC' A
#
# COMPACT_ATOMS: atom_id res chain seq x y z
N MET A 1 8.49 -27.16 -0.89
CA MET A 1 8.03 -25.80 -0.54
C MET A 1 8.71 -24.79 -1.47
N THR A 2 8.27 -24.68 -2.72
CA THR A 2 8.87 -23.76 -3.70
C THR A 2 7.95 -22.56 -3.87
N GLY A 3 8.01 -21.64 -2.91
CA GLY A 3 7.28 -20.36 -2.99
C GLY A 3 7.95 -19.47 -4.04
N SER A 4 7.29 -19.34 -5.20
CA SER A 4 7.75 -18.62 -6.38
C SER A 4 8.30 -17.23 -6.06
N ARG A 5 9.61 -17.03 -6.26
CA ARG A 5 10.28 -15.71 -6.20
C ARG A 5 9.58 -14.65 -7.07
N ALA A 6 8.90 -15.10 -8.13
CA ALA A 6 8.04 -14.27 -8.98
C ALA A 6 6.92 -13.55 -8.21
N ALA A 7 6.32 -14.17 -7.19
CA ALA A 7 5.31 -13.51 -6.37
C ALA A 7 5.90 -12.34 -5.57
N ARG A 8 7.15 -12.45 -5.11
CA ARG A 8 7.84 -11.36 -4.39
C ARG A 8 8.26 -10.22 -5.31
N LEU A 9 8.71 -10.53 -6.53
CA LEU A 9 9.01 -9.50 -7.54
C LEU A 9 7.72 -8.80 -8.00
N ALA A 10 6.65 -9.55 -8.18
CA ALA A 10 5.32 -9.04 -8.47
C ALA A 10 4.83 -8.14 -7.33
N SER A 11 5.05 -8.48 -6.06
CA SER A 11 4.74 -7.58 -4.95
C SER A 11 5.48 -6.24 -5.08
N GLY A 12 6.81 -6.30 -5.26
CA GLY A 12 7.65 -5.12 -5.33
C GLY A 12 7.39 -4.19 -6.52
N VAL A 13 6.76 -4.69 -7.59
CA VAL A 13 6.42 -3.94 -8.82
C VAL A 13 4.91 -3.62 -8.92
N LEU A 14 4.02 -4.42 -8.32
CA LEU A 14 2.55 -4.29 -8.42
C LEU A 14 1.90 -3.71 -7.15
N GLY A 15 2.69 -3.33 -6.15
CA GLY A 15 2.15 -2.67 -4.96
C GLY A 15 1.51 -3.61 -3.94
N ALA A 16 1.73 -4.92 -4.03
CA ALA A 16 1.19 -5.86 -3.04
C ALA A 16 1.82 -5.69 -1.64
N ASP A 17 3.01 -5.08 -1.54
CA ASP A 17 3.63 -4.70 -0.26
C ASP A 17 3.26 -3.30 0.26
N LYS A 18 2.33 -2.58 -0.38
CA LYS A 18 1.94 -1.23 0.04
C LYS A 18 1.38 -1.19 1.48
N TYR A 19 0.55 -2.16 1.86
CA TYR A 19 0.01 -2.22 3.22
C TYR A 19 1.10 -2.53 4.26
N ALA A 20 2.03 -3.44 3.96
CA ALA A 20 3.16 -3.73 4.85
C ALA A 20 4.06 -2.51 5.06
N ARG A 21 4.33 -1.73 4.00
CA ARG A 21 5.06 -0.46 4.10
C ARG A 21 4.30 0.59 4.90
N TYR A 22 2.97 0.65 4.75
CA TYR A 22 2.13 1.52 5.55
C TYR A 22 2.25 1.21 7.04
N LEU A 23 2.22 -0.06 7.44
CA LEU A 23 2.40 -0.46 8.84
C LEU A 23 3.80 -0.12 9.37
N ASP A 24 4.85 -0.39 8.59
CA ASP A 24 6.23 -0.02 8.96
C ASP A 24 6.37 1.51 9.13
N TYR A 25 5.81 2.30 8.21
CA TYR A 25 5.75 3.75 8.32
C TYR A 25 4.97 4.18 9.56
N HIS A 26 3.78 3.64 9.78
CA HIS A 26 2.94 3.96 10.94
C HIS A 26 3.67 3.71 12.27
N HIS A 27 4.36 2.57 12.39
CA HIS A 27 5.17 2.25 13.55
C HIS A 27 6.37 3.20 13.72
N ARG A 28 7.06 3.56 12.63
CA ARG A 28 8.23 4.46 12.68
C ARG A 28 7.85 5.92 12.91
N SER A 29 6.72 6.36 12.38
CA SER A 29 6.21 7.72 12.52
C SER A 29 5.69 8.01 13.92
N GLY A 30 5.47 6.99 14.75
CA GLY A 30 4.97 7.16 16.12
C GLY A 30 3.60 7.82 16.17
N CYS A 31 2.77 7.59 15.15
CA CYS A 31 1.47 8.23 15.04
C CYS A 31 0.58 7.75 16.19
N PRO A 32 0.01 8.65 17.03
CA PRO A 32 -0.87 8.26 18.11
C PRO A 32 -2.24 7.88 17.53
N GLY A 33 -2.41 6.61 17.18
CA GLY A 33 -3.64 6.06 16.62
C GLY A 33 -3.50 4.58 16.29
N GLU A 34 -4.63 3.88 16.17
CA GLU A 34 -4.65 2.51 15.62
C GLU A 34 -4.37 2.60 14.10
N PRO A 35 -3.49 1.76 13.53
CA PRO A 35 -3.32 1.72 12.09
C PRO A 35 -4.63 1.32 11.40
N LEU A 36 -4.84 1.84 10.18
CA LEU A 36 -5.98 1.48 9.36
C LEU A 36 -6.00 -0.03 9.09
N SER A 37 -7.21 -0.58 9.05
CA SER A 37 -7.42 -1.94 8.57
C SER A 37 -6.99 -2.03 7.10
N GLU A 38 -6.57 -3.22 6.66
CA GLU A 38 -6.12 -3.42 5.28
C GLU A 38 -7.18 -2.98 4.25
N ARG A 39 -8.45 -3.30 4.52
CA ARG A 39 -9.57 -2.92 3.65
C ARG A 39 -9.75 -1.41 3.57
N ASP A 40 -9.61 -0.70 4.68
CA ASP A 40 -9.78 0.75 4.72
C ASP A 40 -8.59 1.46 4.07
N TYR A 41 -7.37 0.93 4.25
CA TYR A 41 -6.18 1.38 3.53
C TYR A 41 -6.37 1.32 2.01
N TRP A 42 -6.87 0.20 1.48
CA TRP A 42 -7.11 0.06 0.04
C TRP A 42 -8.23 0.99 -0.47
N ARG A 43 -9.26 1.24 0.34
CA ARG A 43 -10.33 2.17 0.02
C ARG A 43 -9.82 3.61 -0.07
N GLU A 44 -9.09 4.06 0.94
CA GLU A 44 -8.45 5.39 1.00
C GLU A 44 -7.48 5.58 -0.16
N LEU A 45 -6.63 4.59 -0.43
CA LEU A 45 -5.67 4.65 -1.53
C LEU A 45 -6.37 4.74 -2.90
N SER A 46 -7.45 3.98 -3.11
CA SER A 46 -8.23 4.04 -4.34
C SER A 46 -8.93 5.39 -4.49
N ALA A 47 -9.56 5.88 -3.42
CA ALA A 47 -10.22 7.19 -3.40
C ALA A 47 -9.22 8.33 -3.67
N HIS A 48 -8.02 8.25 -3.11
CA HIS A 48 -6.93 9.20 -3.38
C HIS A 48 -6.48 9.16 -4.85
N GLN A 49 -6.40 7.97 -5.46
CA GLN A 49 -6.06 7.84 -6.88
C GLN A 49 -7.16 8.38 -7.81
N GLU A 50 -8.42 8.25 -7.40
CA GLU A 50 -9.57 8.82 -8.13
C GLU A 50 -9.65 10.34 -7.98
N SER A 51 -9.40 10.87 -6.78
CA SER A 51 -9.49 12.31 -6.48
C SER A 51 -8.27 13.12 -6.94
N HIS A 52 -7.12 12.46 -7.16
CA HIS A 52 -5.92 13.05 -7.74
C HIS A 52 -5.61 12.48 -9.13
N PRO A 53 -6.47 12.73 -10.13
CA PRO A 53 -6.26 12.26 -11.51
C PRO A 53 -5.09 12.99 -12.19
N GLN A 54 -4.45 13.95 -11.52
CA GLN A 54 -3.29 14.73 -11.96
C GLN A 54 -2.05 13.90 -12.33
N GLY A 55 -2.04 12.59 -12.09
CA GLY A 55 -1.05 11.64 -12.67
C GLY A 55 -1.47 10.98 -13.99
N ARG A 56 -2.65 11.28 -14.52
CA ARG A 56 -3.24 10.65 -15.73
C ARG A 56 -3.20 11.54 -16.97
N CYS A 57 -2.82 12.81 -16.83
CA CYS A 57 -2.62 13.70 -17.97
C CYS A 57 -1.13 13.78 -18.27
N CYS A 58 -0.73 13.06 -19.32
CA CYS A 58 0.26 13.53 -20.28
C CYS A 58 -0.01 14.98 -20.70
#